data_AF-A0A533WPE2-F1
#
_entry.id   AF-A0A533WPE2-F1
#
_cell.length_a   1.000
_cell.length_b   1.000
_cell.length_c   1.000
_cell.angle_alpha   90.00
_cell.angle_beta   90.00
_cell.angle_gamma   90.00
#
_symmetry.space_group_name_H-M   'P 1'
#
loop_
_entity.id
_entity.type
_entity.pdbx_description
1 polymer ?
#
loop_
_entity_poly.entity_id
_entity_poly.type
_entity_poly.pdbx_seq_one_letter_code
_entity_poly.pdbx_strand_id
1 'polypeptide(L)'
;MSNYLNRFLNVPAVAIPTYTEGNIDSVKNQGAENIMDEFLDALDKHQQVNEAAKIVASHLVTGGDEVILPILVHSLLREDRSFHTIQMLEAALTQKSEAKRLRLFDDDNRASAVLIAAARYLAAHSPTARSQGQTFDIAWRLNQGGKLYEEIS
;
A
#
# COMPACT_ATOMS: atom_id res chain seq x y z
N MET A 1 -34.09 1.26 8.25
CA MET A 1 -32.87 1.50 7.44
C MET A 1 -32.21 2.87 7.68
N SER A 2 -32.81 3.83 8.40
CA SER A 2 -32.18 5.16 8.63
C SER A 2 -31.01 5.16 9.63
N ASN A 3 -30.96 4.22 10.58
CA ASN A 3 -29.93 4.21 11.63
C ASN A 3 -28.52 3.83 11.11
N TYR A 4 -28.42 2.87 10.18
CA TYR A 4 -27.12 2.52 9.57
C TYR A 4 -26.60 3.62 8.65
N LEU A 5 -27.50 4.27 7.90
CA LEU A 5 -27.15 5.43 7.07
C LEU A 5 -26.69 6.61 7.93
N ASN A 6 -27.42 6.95 9.01
CA ASN A 6 -27.01 8.00 9.93
C ASN A 6 -25.68 7.71 10.62
N ARG A 7 -25.38 6.44 10.95
CA ARG A 7 -24.06 6.06 11.47
C ARG A 7 -22.98 6.23 10.42
N PHE A 8 -23.20 5.79 9.19
CA PHE A 8 -22.25 5.93 8.08
C PHE A 8 -21.92 7.39 7.78
N LEU A 9 -22.92 8.28 7.79
CA LEU A 9 -22.74 9.71 7.55
C LEU A 9 -22.01 10.45 8.68
N ASN A 10 -21.88 9.84 9.87
CA ASN A 10 -21.20 10.40 11.04
C ASN A 10 -19.92 9.62 11.42
N VAL A 11 -19.40 8.77 10.53
CA VAL A 11 -18.11 8.10 10.80
C VAL A 11 -17.00 9.16 10.69
N PRO A 12 -16.21 9.37 11.76
CA PRO A 12 -15.09 10.29 11.71
C PRO A 12 -14.06 9.80 10.71
N ALA A 13 -13.32 10.74 10.09
CA ALA A 13 -12.22 10.38 9.22
C ALA A 13 -11.21 9.50 9.97
N VAL A 14 -10.73 8.45 9.30
CA VAL A 14 -9.70 7.56 9.88
C VAL A 14 -8.43 8.36 10.10
N ALA A 15 -7.94 8.36 11.34
CA ALA A 15 -6.75 9.11 11.72
C ALA A 15 -5.53 8.72 10.87
N ILE A 16 -4.69 9.69 10.57
CA ILE A 16 -3.39 9.47 9.94
C ILE A 16 -2.43 9.02 11.05
N PRO A 17 -1.64 7.94 10.88
CA PRO A 17 -0.64 7.57 11.86
C PRO A 17 0.37 8.70 12.06
N THR A 18 0.65 9.06 13.32
CA THR A 18 1.59 10.11 13.69
C THR A 18 2.69 9.57 14.60
N TYR A 19 3.91 10.06 14.42
CA TYR A 19 5.07 9.67 15.21
C TYR A 19 5.68 10.92 15.86
N THR A 20 5.88 10.88 17.17
CA THR A 20 6.55 11.93 17.95
C THR A 20 8.06 11.64 18.02
N GLU A 21 8.89 12.64 18.37
CA GLU A 21 10.36 12.52 18.41
C GLU A 21 10.85 11.25 19.13
N GLY A 22 10.32 10.94 20.32
CA GLY A 22 10.69 9.72 21.06
C GLY A 22 10.26 8.40 20.39
N ASN A 23 9.22 8.44 19.54
CA ASN A 23 8.75 7.29 18.76
C ASN A 23 9.57 7.11 17.47
N ILE A 24 10.07 8.21 16.89
CA ILE A 24 10.93 8.20 15.70
C ILE A 24 12.26 7.49 15.99
N ASP A 25 12.85 7.75 17.16
CA ASP A 25 14.09 7.07 17.56
C ASP A 25 13.89 5.56 17.75
N SER A 26 12.74 5.13 18.29
CA SER A 26 12.43 3.69 18.34
C SER A 26 12.22 3.07 16.97
N VAL A 27 11.60 3.79 16.03
CA VAL A 27 11.39 3.32 14.65
C VAL A 27 12.72 3.24 13.89
N LYS A 28 13.64 4.18 14.08
CA LYS A 28 14.99 4.12 13.48
C LYS A 28 15.85 2.98 14.00
N ASN A 29 15.62 2.56 15.25
CA ASN A 29 16.38 1.50 15.92
C ASN A 29 15.82 0.08 15.68
N GLN A 30 14.57 -0.04 15.20
CA GLN A 30 14.08 -1.28 14.62
C GLN A 30 14.87 -1.46 13.32
N GLY A 31 15.74 -2.48 13.29
CA GLY A 31 16.68 -2.69 12.19
C GLY A 31 15.98 -2.62 10.84
N ALA A 32 16.71 -2.15 9.83
CA ALA A 32 16.20 -1.99 8.46
C ALA A 32 15.86 -3.35 7.83
N GLU A 33 14.78 -3.99 8.30
CA GLU A 33 14.01 -4.87 7.45
C GLU A 33 13.60 -4.05 6.23
N ASN A 34 13.71 -4.67 5.06
CA ASN A 34 13.40 -4.00 3.82
C ASN A 34 11.91 -3.66 3.84
N ILE A 35 11.59 -2.37 3.98
CA ILE A 35 10.22 -1.83 3.95
C ILE A 35 9.38 -2.41 2.81
N MET A 36 9.99 -2.72 1.67
CA MET A 36 9.30 -3.38 0.57
C MET A 36 8.72 -4.72 1.02
N ASP A 37 9.51 -5.56 1.68
CA ASP A 37 9.10 -6.90 2.10
C ASP A 37 8.01 -6.82 3.18
N GLU A 38 8.14 -5.91 4.15
CA GLU A 38 7.12 -5.67 5.19
C GLU A 38 5.80 -5.19 4.56
N PHE A 39 5.87 -4.25 3.62
CA PHE A 39 4.70 -3.74 2.93
C PHE A 39 4.05 -4.82 2.07
N LEU A 40 4.83 -5.60 1.31
CA LEU A 40 4.32 -6.69 0.48
C LEU A 40 3.67 -7.81 1.31
N ASP A 41 4.23 -8.14 2.48
CA ASP A 41 3.63 -9.11 3.42
C ASP A 41 2.31 -8.59 4.01
N ALA A 42 2.20 -7.28 4.27
CA ALA A 42 0.93 -6.68 4.65
C ALA A 42 -0.12 -6.80 3.52
N LEU A 43 0.29 -6.63 2.26
CA LEU A 43 -0.62 -6.74 1.10
C LEU A 43 -1.08 -8.18 0.83
N ASP A 44 -0.29 -9.18 1.25
CA ASP A 44 -0.65 -10.60 1.14
C ASP A 44 -1.72 -11.04 2.15
N LYS A 45 -2.06 -10.19 3.12
CA LYS A 45 -3.05 -10.47 4.18
C LYS A 45 -4.30 -9.64 3.97
N HIS A 46 -5.46 -10.21 4.29
CA HIS A 46 -6.72 -9.47 4.23
C HIS A 46 -6.78 -8.35 5.28
N GLN A 47 -7.43 -7.24 4.90
CA GLN A 47 -7.81 -6.13 5.79
C GLN A 47 -6.64 -5.35 6.44
N GLN A 48 -5.45 -5.36 5.83
CA GLN A 48 -4.26 -4.68 6.37
C GLN A 48 -4.16 -3.19 6.01
N VAL A 49 -5.28 -2.50 5.78
CA VAL A 49 -5.27 -1.07 5.40
C VAL A 49 -4.60 -0.19 6.46
N ASN A 50 -4.78 -0.52 7.73
CA ASN A 50 -4.18 0.23 8.84
C ASN A 50 -2.70 -0.07 8.99
N GLU A 51 -2.27 -1.32 8.81
CA GLU A 51 -0.86 -1.69 8.88
C GLU A 51 -0.07 -1.11 7.71
N ALA A 52 -0.58 -1.22 6.47
CA ALA A 52 -0.02 -0.57 5.30
C ALA A 52 0.16 0.95 5.49
N ALA A 53 -0.81 1.60 6.15
CA ALA A 53 -0.72 3.01 6.48
C ALA A 53 0.39 3.31 7.50
N LYS A 54 0.56 2.46 8.53
CA LYS A 54 1.59 2.64 9.57
C LYS A 54 2.99 2.47 9.01
N ILE A 55 3.21 1.47 8.15
CA ILE A 55 4.48 1.20 7.47
C ILE A 55 4.87 2.41 6.61
N VAL A 56 3.97 2.90 5.76
CA VAL A 56 4.28 4.06 4.92
C VAL A 56 4.50 5.31 5.78
N ALA A 57 3.68 5.54 6.80
CA ALA A 57 3.83 6.70 7.68
C ALA A 57 5.13 6.68 8.50
N SER A 58 5.58 5.51 8.99
CA SER A 58 6.83 5.39 9.75
C SER A 58 8.03 5.76 8.89
N HIS A 59 8.05 5.27 7.64
CA HIS A 59 9.15 5.52 6.72
C HIS A 59 9.14 6.91 6.10
N LEU A 60 7.98 7.54 5.94
CA LEU A 60 7.90 8.95 5.55
C LEU A 60 8.63 9.85 6.57
N VAL A 61 8.54 9.51 7.86
CA VAL A 61 9.17 10.28 8.94
C VAL A 61 10.67 9.98 9.09
N THR A 62 11.14 8.78 8.71
CA THR A 62 12.56 8.38 8.89
C THR A 62 13.41 8.50 7.63
N GLY A 63 12.86 8.21 6.45
CA GLY A 63 13.59 8.09 5.17
C GLY A 63 13.04 8.94 4.02
N GLY A 64 11.94 9.66 4.26
CA GLY A 64 11.34 10.56 3.27
C GLY A 64 10.63 9.85 2.11
N ASP A 65 10.04 10.65 1.20
CA ASP A 65 9.16 10.15 0.15
C ASP A 65 9.84 9.30 -0.93
N GLU A 66 11.16 9.44 -1.11
CA GLU A 66 11.90 8.82 -2.22
C GLU A 66 11.87 7.29 -2.16
N VAL A 67 11.81 6.74 -0.95
CA VAL A 67 11.74 5.30 -0.71
C VAL A 67 10.32 4.77 -0.95
N ILE A 68 9.30 5.57 -0.67
CA ILE A 68 7.89 5.15 -0.71
C ILE A 68 7.38 4.97 -2.15
N LEU A 69 7.79 5.85 -3.07
CA LEU A 69 7.29 5.81 -4.45
C LEU A 69 7.64 4.48 -5.16
N PRO A 70 8.89 3.99 -5.16
CA PRO A 70 9.23 2.69 -5.71
C PRO A 70 8.41 1.54 -5.11
N ILE A 71 8.10 1.61 -3.81
CA ILE A 71 7.37 0.55 -3.09
C ILE A 71 5.91 0.49 -3.54
N LEU A 72 5.23 1.63 -3.60
CA LEU A 72 3.84 1.68 -4.04
C LEU A 72 3.72 1.23 -5.51
N VAL A 73 4.65 1.65 -6.38
CA VAL A 73 4.67 1.25 -7.79
C VAL A 73 4.98 -0.23 -7.95
N HIS A 74 5.98 -0.75 -7.24
CA HIS A 74 6.33 -2.17 -7.28
C HIS A 74 5.16 -3.04 -6.82
N SER A 75 4.51 -2.65 -5.72
CA SER A 75 3.34 -3.34 -5.17
C SER A 75 2.18 -3.37 -6.16
N LEU A 76 1.92 -2.27 -6.88
CA LEU A 76 0.93 -2.24 -7.95
C LEU A 76 1.25 -3.23 -9.07
N LEU A 77 2.51 -3.35 -9.46
CA LEU A 77 2.95 -4.22 -10.56
C LEU A 77 2.91 -5.71 -10.20
N ARG A 78 2.97 -6.04 -8.90
CA ARG A 78 2.84 -7.41 -8.40
C ARG A 78 1.42 -7.97 -8.56
N GLU A 79 0.41 -7.10 -8.54
CA GLU A 79 -1.00 -7.51 -8.56
C GLU A 79 -1.59 -7.59 -9.98
N ASP A 80 -2.72 -8.31 -10.08
CA ASP A 80 -3.63 -8.28 -11.23
C ASP A 80 -4.34 -6.92 -11.29
N ARG A 81 -3.57 -5.87 -11.60
CA ARG A 81 -3.98 -4.47 -11.47
C ARG A 81 -5.14 -4.13 -12.40
N SER A 82 -6.24 -3.69 -11.81
CA SER A 82 -7.32 -3.05 -12.57
C SER A 82 -6.88 -1.67 -13.06
N PHE A 83 -7.51 -1.17 -14.12
CA PHE A 83 -7.29 0.19 -14.61
C PHE A 83 -7.50 1.24 -13.51
N HIS A 84 -8.49 1.04 -12.63
CA HIS A 84 -8.75 1.94 -11.51
C HIS A 84 -7.62 1.95 -10.48
N THR A 85 -6.98 0.80 -10.23
CA THR A 85 -5.85 0.74 -9.31
C THR A 85 -4.65 1.54 -9.83
N ILE A 86 -4.42 1.48 -11.14
CA ILE A 86 -3.40 2.27 -11.82
C ILE A 86 -3.72 3.76 -11.70
N GLN A 87 -4.94 4.17 -12.08
CA GLN A 87 -5.38 5.57 -12.00
C GLN A 87 -5.28 6.15 -10.59
N MET A 88 -5.64 5.37 -9.57
CA MET A 88 -5.59 5.82 -8.18
C MET A 88 -4.16 6.07 -7.71
N LEU A 89 -3.20 5.21 -8.08
CA LEU A 89 -1.81 5.43 -7.73
C LEU A 89 -1.21 6.61 -8.51
N GLU A 90 -1.45 6.70 -9.81
CA GLU A 90 -0.98 7.81 -10.65
C GLU A 90 -1.51 9.16 -10.14
N ALA A 91 -2.81 9.22 -9.78
CA ALA A 91 -3.43 10.40 -9.22
C ALA A 91 -2.80 10.80 -7.89
N ALA A 92 -2.53 9.85 -6.99
CA ALA A 92 -1.88 10.13 -5.71
C ALA A 92 -0.46 10.69 -5.89
N LEU A 93 0.34 10.09 -6.76
CA LEU A 93 1.71 10.55 -7.04
C LEU A 93 1.71 11.93 -7.69
N THR A 94 0.82 12.17 -8.67
CA THR A 94 0.67 13.47 -9.33
C THR A 94 0.19 14.53 -8.36
N GLN A 95 -0.81 14.23 -7.53
CA GLN A 95 -1.32 15.16 -6.54
C GLN A 95 -0.24 15.55 -5.52
N LYS A 96 0.60 14.59 -5.09
CA LYS A 96 1.76 14.87 -4.23
C LYS A 96 2.78 15.79 -4.91
N SER A 97 3.17 15.48 -6.14
CA SER A 97 4.16 16.29 -6.88
C SER A 97 3.66 17.70 -7.13
N GLU A 98 2.38 17.84 -7.52
CA GLU A 98 1.76 19.14 -7.76
C GLU A 98 1.56 19.95 -6.49
N ALA A 99 1.16 19.30 -5.38
CA ALA A 99 1.05 19.97 -4.08
C ALA A 99 2.39 20.55 -3.62
N LYS A 100 3.49 19.80 -3.83
CA LYS A 100 4.86 20.26 -3.56
C LYS A 100 5.28 21.38 -4.50
N ARG A 101 5.05 21.23 -5.81
CA ARG A 101 5.39 22.24 -6.84
C ARG A 101 4.69 23.57 -6.59
N LEU A 102 3.41 23.52 -6.21
CA LEU A 102 2.56 24.68 -5.95
C LEU A 102 2.63 25.19 -4.51
N ARG A 103 3.37 24.51 -3.62
CA ARG A 103 3.50 24.83 -2.19
C ARG A 103 2.13 25.01 -1.51
N LEU A 104 1.21 24.09 -1.79
CA LEU A 104 -0.17 24.16 -1.26
C LEU A 104 -0.25 23.97 0.26
N PHE A 105 0.81 23.43 0.87
CA PHE A 105 0.88 23.17 2.30
C PHE A 105 2.19 23.71 2.86
N ASP A 106 2.12 24.32 4.05
CA ASP A 106 3.29 24.80 4.79
C ASP A 106 4.10 23.64 5.40
N ASP A 107 3.49 22.46 5.52
CA ASP A 107 4.08 21.24 6.07
C ASP A 107 4.03 20.11 5.01
N ASP A 108 5.21 19.57 4.68
CA ASP A 108 5.38 18.46 3.74
C ASP A 108 4.57 17.22 4.18
N ASN A 109 4.31 17.07 5.49
CA ASN A 109 3.51 15.97 6.05
C ASN A 109 2.08 15.92 5.47
N ARG A 110 1.47 17.06 5.14
CA ARG A 110 0.13 17.09 4.53
C ARG A 110 0.15 16.62 3.09
N ALA A 111 1.23 16.91 2.35
CA ALA A 111 1.41 16.38 1.01
C ALA A 111 1.64 14.87 1.05
N SER A 112 2.42 14.36 2.00
CA SER A 112 2.70 12.93 2.14
C SER A 112 1.50 12.10 2.62
N ALA A 113 0.47 12.74 3.20
CA ALA A 113 -0.79 12.06 3.55
C ALA A 113 -1.48 11.37 2.35
N VAL A 114 -1.29 11.87 1.13
CA VAL A 114 -1.84 11.23 -0.08
C VAL A 114 -1.15 9.90 -0.38
N LEU A 115 0.13 9.73 -0.01
CA LEU A 115 0.85 8.47 -0.15
C LEU A 115 0.36 7.44 0.86
N ILE A 116 0.01 7.87 2.08
CA ILE A 116 -0.64 7.01 3.08
C ILE A 116 -2.03 6.57 2.59
N ALA A 117 -2.77 7.46 1.93
CA ALA A 117 -4.05 7.11 1.32
C ALA A 117 -3.89 6.09 0.17
N ALA A 118 -2.86 6.26 -0.68
CA ALA A 118 -2.53 5.29 -1.73
C ALA A 118 -2.17 3.92 -1.16
N ALA A 119 -1.41 3.87 -0.07
CA ALA A 119 -1.05 2.64 0.63
C ALA A 119 -2.30 1.89 1.16
N ARG A 120 -3.21 2.62 1.81
CA ARG A 120 -4.51 2.07 2.26
C ARG A 120 -5.32 1.53 1.10
N TYR A 121 -5.35 2.27 -0.01
CA TYR A 121 -6.09 1.88 -1.20
C TYR A 121 -5.52 0.58 -1.79
N LEU A 122 -4.20 0.47 -1.94
CA LEU A 122 -3.56 -0.77 -2.40
C LEU A 122 -3.89 -1.93 -1.46
N ALA A 123 -3.67 -1.80 -0.16
CA ALA A 123 -3.98 -2.86 0.80
C ALA A 123 -5.47 -3.28 0.83
N ALA A 124 -6.39 -2.40 0.44
CA ALA A 124 -7.81 -2.76 0.30
C ALA A 124 -8.12 -3.56 -0.97
N HIS A 125 -7.28 -3.46 -2.00
CA HIS A 125 -7.52 -4.02 -3.34
C HIS A 125 -6.47 -5.05 -3.79
N SER A 126 -5.39 -5.25 -3.01
CA SER A 126 -4.30 -6.19 -3.26
C SER A 126 -4.44 -7.59 -2.64
N PRO A 127 -5.31 -7.90 -1.65
CA PRO A 127 -5.51 -9.29 -1.24
C PRO A 127 -6.40 -10.04 -2.25
N THR A 128 -6.14 -9.80 -3.54
CA THR A 128 -6.69 -10.52 -4.67
C THR A 128 -5.94 -11.82 -4.82
N ALA A 129 -6.67 -12.94 -4.93
CA ALA A 129 -6.07 -14.16 -5.43
C ALA A 129 -5.45 -13.82 -6.80
N ARG A 130 -4.12 -13.97 -6.91
CA ARG A 130 -3.35 -13.65 -8.13
C ARG A 130 -3.66 -14.70 -9.20
N SER A 131 -4.87 -14.59 -9.73
CA SER A 131 -5.48 -15.56 -10.63
C SER A 131 -4.67 -15.70 -11.91
N GLN A 132 -4.05 -14.62 -12.41
CA GLN A 132 -3.19 -14.67 -13.58
C GLN A 132 -1.87 -15.39 -13.29
N GLY A 133 -1.25 -15.14 -12.13
CA GLY A 133 -0.05 -15.86 -11.71
C GLY A 133 -0.31 -17.36 -11.57
N GLN A 134 -1.39 -17.72 -10.88
CA GLN A 134 -1.80 -19.12 -10.76
C GLN A 134 -2.12 -19.76 -12.12
N THR A 135 -2.78 -19.03 -13.02
CA THR A 135 -3.08 -19.50 -14.38
C THR A 135 -1.81 -19.70 -15.19
N PHE A 136 -0.85 -18.78 -15.10
CA PHE A 136 0.46 -18.89 -15.75
C PHE A 136 1.22 -20.10 -15.21
N ASP A 137 1.31 -20.28 -13.89
CA ASP A 137 2.02 -21.39 -13.29
C ASP A 137 1.41 -22.74 -13.69
N ILE A 138 0.08 -22.83 -13.73
CA ILE A 138 -0.65 -24.00 -14.24
C ILE A 138 -0.33 -24.25 -15.72
N ALA A 139 -0.42 -23.22 -16.57
CA ALA A 139 -0.14 -23.34 -18.01
C ALA A 139 1.32 -23.73 -18.27
N TRP A 140 2.27 -23.14 -17.54
CA TRP A 140 3.69 -23.43 -17.59
C TRP A 140 3.97 -24.89 -17.18
N ARG A 141 3.38 -25.36 -16.08
CA ARG A 141 3.50 -26.78 -15.65
C ARG A 141 2.96 -27.74 -16.70
N LEU A 142 1.78 -27.48 -17.24
CA LEU A 142 1.18 -28.32 -18.29
C LEU A 142 2.04 -28.34 -19.56
N ASN A 143 2.63 -27.21 -19.94
CA ASN A 143 3.56 -27.11 -21.07
C ASN A 143 4.83 -27.95 -20.86
N GLN A 144 5.27 -28.14 -19.62
CA GLN A 144 6.40 -29.02 -19.25
C GLN A 144 5.99 -30.50 -19.04
N GLY A 145 4.74 -30.87 -19.33
CA GLY A 145 4.21 -32.23 -19.11
C GLY A 145 3.93 -32.57 -17.64
N GLY A 146 3.95 -31.57 -16.75
CA GLY A 146 3.63 -31.73 -15.34
C GLY A 146 2.17 -32.10 -15.11
N LYS A 147 1.90 -32.92 -14.10
CA LYS A 147 0.55 -33.36 -13.75
C LYS A 147 0.04 -32.57 -12.55
N LEU A 148 -1.15 -31.98 -12.70
CA LEU A 148 -1.70 -31.04 -11.71
C LEU A 148 -2.04 -31.68 -10.35
N TYR A 149 -2.14 -33.01 -10.27
CA TYR A 149 -2.41 -33.74 -9.02
C TYR A 149 -1.15 -34.00 -8.18
N GLU A 150 0.04 -33.73 -8.71
CA GLU A 150 1.30 -33.91 -7.99
C GLU A 150 1.62 -32.61 -7.22
N GLU A 151 1.98 -32.73 -5.93
CA GLU A 151 2.40 -31.60 -5.10
C GLU A 151 3.67 -30.93 -5.63
N ILE A 152 3.82 -29.64 -5.32
CA ILE A 152 4.99 -28.84 -5.69
C ILE A 152 6.14 -29.26 -4.76
N SER A 153 7.22 -29.86 -5.30
CA SER A 153 8.50 -30.05 -4.59
C SER A 153 9.42 -28.85 -4.74
#